data_AF-A0A257NS99-F1
#
_entry.id   AF-A0A257NS99-F1
#
_cell.length_a   1.000
_cell.length_b   1.000
_cell.length_c   1.000
_cell.angle_alpha   90.00
_cell.angle_beta   90.00
_cell.angle_gamma   90.00
#
_symmetry.space_group_name_H-M   'P 1'
#
loop_
_entity.id
_entity.type
_entity.pdbx_description
1 polymer ?
#
loop_
_entity_poly.entity_id
_entity_poly.type
_entity_poly.pdbx_seq_one_letter_code
_entity_poly.pdbx_strand_id
1 'polypeptide(L)' 'MLAVPLALPLEQYVEHAPRLSGFSILVGWATIEEVLKYLAAAVFILWRSAVDEAPDYVIYMITVALGFAAAENMLFLI' A
#
# COMPACT_ATOMS: atom_id res chain seq x y z
N MET A 1 -7.45 6.67 1.62
CA MET A 1 -7.63 5.28 1.14
C MET A 1 -7.78 4.35 2.33
N LEU A 2 -8.73 3.41 2.32
CA LEU A 2 -9.11 2.61 3.51
C LEU A 2 -8.04 1.61 3.98
N ALA A 3 -7.02 1.30 3.19
CA ALA A 3 -5.95 0.39 3.61
C ALA A 3 -4.91 1.05 4.53
N VAL A 4 -4.84 2.39 4.57
CA VAL A 4 -3.84 3.11 5.38
C VAL A 4 -3.99 2.85 6.89
N PRO A 5 -5.20 2.89 7.49
CA PRO A 5 -5.37 2.50 8.90
C PRO A 5 -4.93 1.06 9.21
N LEU A 6 -4.85 0.17 8.21
CA LEU A 6 -4.33 -1.19 8.37
C LEU A 6 -2.81 -1.25 8.18
N ALA A 7 -2.21 -0.34 7.40
CA ALA A 7 -0.78 -0.28 7.17
C ALA A 7 -0.01 0.12 8.45
N LEU A 8 -0.45 1.19 9.12
CA LEU A 8 0.19 1.73 10.33
C LEU A 8 0.47 0.69 11.44
N PRO A 9 -0.50 -0.13 11.89
CA PRO A 9 -0.22 -1.13 12.93
C PRO A 9 0.73 -2.23 12.45
N LEU A 10 0.72 -2.57 11.15
CA LEU A 10 1.63 -3.56 10.58
C LEU A 10 3.07 -3.02 10.51
N GLU A 11 3.23 -1.75 10.14
CA GLU A 11 4.53 -1.07 10.12
C GLU A 11 5.10 -0.92 11.53
N GLN A 12 4.26 -0.55 12.51
CA GLN A 12 4.64 -0.51 13.92
C GLN A 12 5.10 -1.88 14.42
N TYR A 13 4.45 -2.95 14.00
CA TYR A 13 4.88 -4.32 14.35
C TYR A 13 6.28 -4.65 13.80
N VAL A 14 6.57 -4.25 12.56
CA VAL A 14 7.90 -4.42 11.95
C VAL A 14 8.96 -3.59 12.67
N GLU A 15 8.63 -2.36 13.07
CA GLU A 15 9.53 -1.48 13.80
C GLU A 15 9.92 -2.03 15.18
N HIS A 16 8.97 -2.64 15.89
CA HIS A 16 9.20 -3.21 17.23
C HIS A 16 9.82 -4.62 17.19
N ALA A 17 10.10 -5.18 16.01
CA ALA A 17 10.66 -6.50 15.88
C ALA A 17 12.14 -6.51 16.34
N PRO A 18 12.53 -7.30 17.37
CA PRO A 18 13.83 -7.21 18.03
C PRO A 18 15.03 -7.69 17.18
N ARG A 19 14.82 -8.04 15.91
CA ARG A 19 15.83 -8.57 14.99
C ARG A 19 15.94 -7.78 13.69
N LEU A 20 15.11 -6.76 13.49
CA LEU A 20 15.16 -5.90 12.31
C LEU A 20 15.88 -4.61 12.66
N SER A 21 16.66 -4.08 11.73
CA SER A 21 17.36 -2.81 11.90
C SER A 21 17.45 -2.08 10.57
N GLY A 22 17.40 -0.75 10.63
CA GLY A 22 17.60 0.18 9.51
C GLY A 22 16.97 -0.29 8.20
N PHE A 23 17.82 -0.82 7.30
CA PHE A 23 17.40 -1.27 5.96
C PHE A 23 16.33 -2.36 5.98
N SER A 24 16.40 -3.33 6.90
CA SER A 24 15.39 -4.41 6.97
C SER A 24 14.03 -3.90 7.43
N ILE A 25 13.99 -2.86 8.27
CA ILE A 25 12.74 -2.20 8.66
C ILE A 25 12.15 -1.48 7.45
N LEU A 26 12.97 -0.72 6.71
CA LEU A 26 12.52 -0.01 5.50
C LEU A 26 11.97 -0.96 4.43
N VAL A 27 12.64 -2.09 4.20
CA VAL A 27 12.13 -3.13 3.28
C VAL A 27 10.82 -3.73 3.80
N GLY A 28 10.71 -3.94 5.12
CA GLY A 28 9.47 -4.43 5.74
C GLY A 28 8.30 -3.47 5.56
N TRP A 29 8.49 -2.18 5.82
CA TRP A 29 7.51 -1.13 5.57
C TRP A 29 7.09 -1.06 4.10
N ALA A 30 8.07 -0.96 3.19
CA ALA A 30 7.80 -0.94 1.75
C ALA A 30 7.05 -2.20 1.28
N THR A 31 7.38 -3.38 1.83
CA THR A 31 6.68 -4.63 1.50
C THR A 31 5.22 -4.59 1.96
N ILE A 32 4.96 -4.11 3.19
CA ILE A 32 3.60 -3.97 3.72
C ILE A 32 2.78 -3.03 2.83
N GLU A 33 3.33 -1.84 2.55
CA GLU A 33 2.66 -0.85 1.73
C GLU A 33 2.30 -1.37 0.34
N GLU A 34 3.27 -1.95 -0.38
CA GLU A 34 3.06 -2.43 -1.74
C GLU A 34 2.08 -3.62 -1.80
N VAL A 35 2.14 -4.52 -0.82
CA VAL A 35 1.16 -5.62 -0.70
C VAL A 35 -0.23 -5.07 -0.46
N LEU A 36 -0.41 -4.09 0.42
CA LEU A 36 -1.72 -3.48 0.69
C LEU A 36 -2.26 -2.70 -0.52
N LYS A 37 -1.42 -1.96 -1.23
CA LYS A 37 -1.79 -1.26 -2.49
C LYS A 37 -2.24 -2.27 -3.55
N TYR A 38 -1.47 -3.33 -3.77
CA TYR A 38 -1.84 -4.37 -4.71
C TYR A 38 -3.11 -5.10 -4.30
N LEU A 39 -3.26 -5.48 -3.02
CA LEU A 39 -4.47 -6.13 -2.52
C LEU A 39 -5.71 -5.24 -2.71
N ALA A 40 -5.59 -3.94 -2.47
CA ALA A 40 -6.69 -3.01 -2.74
C ALA A 40 -7.06 -2.98 -4.23
N ALA A 41 -6.08 -2.90 -5.13
CA ALA A 41 -6.35 -2.96 -6.56
C ALA A 41 -6.96 -4.31 -6.97
N ALA A 42 -6.39 -5.40 -6.51
CA ALA A 42 -6.82 -6.76 -6.82
C ALA A 42 -8.24 -7.02 -6.34
N VAL A 43 -8.60 -6.66 -5.10
CA VAL A 43 -9.94 -6.92 -4.56
C VAL A 43 -11.01 -6.08 -5.23
N PHE A 44 -10.74 -4.81 -5.53
CA PHE A 44 -11.79 -3.87 -5.96
C PHE A 44 -11.88 -3.64 -7.47
N ILE A 45 -10.75 -3.73 -8.19
CA ILE A 45 -10.62 -3.20 -9.55
C ILE A 45 -10.27 -4.28 -10.58
N LEU A 46 -9.26 -5.12 -10.33
CA LEU A 46 -8.67 -5.97 -11.38
C LEU A 46 -9.62 -7.03 -11.99
N TRP A 47 -10.76 -7.31 -11.36
CA TRP A 47 -11.76 -8.26 -11.86
C TRP A 47 -12.94 -7.58 -12.58
N ARG A 48 -12.92 -6.26 -12.70
CA ARG A 48 -14.02 -5.51 -13.34
C ARG A 48 -13.93 -5.66 -14.84
N SER A 49 -15.09 -5.78 -15.50
CA SER A 49 -15.18 -5.80 -16.97
C SER A 49 -14.71 -4.51 -17.64
N ALA A 50 -14.55 -3.43 -16.87
CA ALA A 50 -13.99 -2.15 -17.31
C ALA A 50 -12.45 -2.13 -17.31
N VAL A 51 -11.81 -3.24 -16.97
CA VAL A 51 -10.37 -3.46 -17.16
C VAL A 51 -10.23 -4.34 -18.39
N ASP A 52 -10.32 -3.74 -19.58
CA ASP A 52 -10.32 -4.44 -20.86
C ASP A 52 -9.13 -4.07 -21.76
N GLU A 53 -8.36 -3.04 -21.39
CA GLU A 53 -7.14 -2.65 -22.09
C GLU A 53 -5.86 -2.95 -21.29
N ALA A 54 -4.78 -3.27 -21.98
CA ALA A 54 -3.46 -3.48 -21.36
C ALA A 54 -2.97 -2.31 -20.47
N PRO A 55 -3.11 -1.02 -20.85
CA PRO A 55 -2.72 0.09 -19.98
C PRO A 55 -3.55 0.23 -18.69
N ASP A 56 -4.80 -0.25 -18.66
CA ASP A 56 -5.70 -0.07 -17.52
C ASP A 56 -5.11 -0.60 -16.22
N TYR A 57 -4.48 -1.77 -16.28
CA TYR A 57 -3.80 -2.38 -15.14
C TYR A 57 -2.80 -1.42 -14.50
N VAL A 58 -2.00 -0.73 -15.31
CA VAL A 58 -0.98 0.22 -14.82
C VAL A 58 -1.65 1.48 -14.26
N ILE A 59 -2.66 2.03 -14.97
CA ILE A 59 -3.37 3.24 -14.56
C ILE A 59 -4.06 3.04 -13.20
N TYR A 60 -4.76 1.91 -13.01
CA TYR A 60 -5.43 1.61 -11.76
C TYR A 60 -4.45 1.37 -10.61
N MET A 61 -3.35 0.65 -10.86
CA MET A 61 -2.31 0.44 -9.86
C MET A 61 -1.67 1.76 -9.40
N ILE A 62 -1.34 2.66 -10.33
CA ILE A 62 -0.81 3.99 -10.01
C ILE A 62 -1.83 4.81 -9.22
N THR A 63 -3.10 4.78 -9.63
CA THR A 63 -4.17 5.53 -8.95
C THR A 63 -4.35 5.06 -7.51
N VAL A 64 -4.31 3.75 -7.27
CA VAL A 64 -4.37 3.17 -5.91
C VAL A 64 -3.14 3.58 -5.09
N ALA A 65 -1.94 3.53 -5.68
CA ALA A 65 -0.70 3.95 -5.01
C ALA A 65 -0.71 5.44 -4.63
N LEU A 66 -1.16 6.32 -5.54
CA LEU A 66 -1.31 7.76 -5.27
C LEU A 66 -2.32 8.02 -4.14
N GLY A 67 -3.45 7.31 -4.15
CA GLY A 67 -4.47 7.43 -3.10
C GLY A 67 -4.01 6.91 -1.74
N PHE A 68 -3.15 5.88 -1.71
CA PHE A 68 -2.48 5.40 -0.50
C PHE A 68 -1.54 6.48 0.04
N ALA A 69 -0.57 6.92 -0.78
CA ALA A 69 0.44 7.90 -0.40
C ALA A 69 -0.17 9.22 0.07
N ALA A 70 -1.22 9.70 -0.58
CA ALA A 70 -1.90 10.93 -0.16
C ALA A 70 -2.55 10.79 1.23
N ALA A 71 -3.20 9.65 1.51
CA ALA A 71 -3.89 9.43 2.78
C ALA A 71 -2.91 9.16 3.93
N GLU A 72 -1.85 8.40 3.67
CA GLU A 72 -0.78 8.16 4.63
C GLU A 72 -0.06 9.46 4.98
N ASN A 73 0.39 10.24 3.98
CA ASN A 73 1.04 11.53 4.23
C ASN A 73 0.13 12.51 4.98
N MET A 74 -1.18 12.49 4.73
CA MET A 74 -2.12 13.31 5.50
C MET A 74 -2.14 12.91 6.98
N LEU A 75 -2.13 11.60 7.30
CA LEU A 75 -2.09 11.13 8.68
C LEU A 75 -0.75 11.42 9.35
N PHE A 76 0.36 11.38 8.61
CA PHE A 76 1.68 11.78 9.11
C PHE A 76 1.76 13.26 9.53
N LEU A 77 0.89 14.12 9.01
CA LEU A 77 0.85 15.54 9.37
C LEU A 77 0.03 15.83 10.65
N ILE A 78 -0.70 14.85 11.18
CA ILE A 78 -1.56 14.96 12.36
C ILE A 78 -0.84 14.38 13.57
#